data_AF-A0A938BM34-F1
#
_entry.id   AF-A0A938BM34-F1
#
_cell.length_a   1.000
_cell.length_b   1.000
_cell.length_c   1.000
_cell.angle_alpha   90.00
_cell.angle_beta   90.00
_cell.angle_gamma   90.00
#
_symmetry.space_group_name_H-M   'P 1'
#
loop_
_entity.id
_entity.type
_entity.pdbx_description
1 polymer ?
#
loop_
_entity_poly.entity_id
_entity_poly.type
_entity_poly.pdbx_seq_one_letter_code
_entity_poly.pdbx_strand_id
1 'polypeptide(L)'
;MITGTHKRLMEGIECWENRNGVVVLKVHHTADPGKRSDEWIERESAKYGGRKSAFWRSEYDIDFGARRGGLVFSIFSPDRHCIPPFDVPEEWPKYRVIDPGFRNACACAWFTVDYDGNMLLYRELYKQGWKIEALASSIKALSARERYEMTLIDPSAFAKTLAGGGRSVSDLFIENGVPVSPAYRASHKKDQFFPLNELLVPRENGEPCFKVFNSCETFIAEMLQYRWKEARDDGFEPEEPVKVDDHLIDCVLYMAAALDPRRVAETAKVRDPLRPWYSGSERRRRMADERRVREAVTGRMKEYEP
;
A
#
# COMPACT_ATOMS: atom_id res chain seq x y z
N MET A 1 -20.50 -31.17 -16.73
CA MET A 1 -20.87 -32.28 -15.83
C MET A 1 -19.61 -33.09 -15.55
N ILE A 2 -19.31 -33.36 -14.28
CA ILE A 2 -18.10 -34.05 -13.79
C ILE A 2 -18.23 -35.54 -14.13
N THR A 3 -17.20 -36.14 -14.75
CA THR A 3 -17.22 -37.55 -15.20
C THR A 3 -16.51 -38.51 -14.25
N GLY A 4 -15.79 -38.01 -13.24
CA GLY A 4 -15.13 -38.80 -12.19
C GLY A 4 -15.86 -38.76 -10.84
N THR A 5 -15.51 -39.67 -9.92
CA THR A 5 -16.01 -39.65 -8.54
C THR A 5 -15.48 -38.42 -7.81
N HIS A 6 -16.34 -37.43 -7.55
CA HIS A 6 -16.02 -36.32 -6.65
C HIS A 6 -15.94 -36.86 -5.22
N LYS A 7 -14.78 -36.73 -4.58
CA LYS A 7 -14.48 -37.25 -3.25
C LYS A 7 -14.07 -36.12 -2.32
N ARG A 8 -14.67 -36.07 -1.14
CA ARG A 8 -14.16 -35.26 -0.02
C ARG A 8 -13.08 -36.06 0.70
N LEU A 9 -11.85 -35.56 0.71
CA LEU A 9 -10.70 -36.26 1.31
C LEU A 9 -10.59 -35.94 2.81
N MET A 10 -10.77 -34.68 3.15
CA MET A 10 -10.87 -34.18 4.53
C MET A 10 -11.65 -32.86 4.53
N GLU A 11 -11.89 -32.29 5.71
CA GLU A 11 -12.50 -30.97 5.81
C GLU A 11 -11.69 -29.94 5.01
N GLY A 12 -12.36 -29.23 4.11
CA GLY A 12 -11.74 -28.24 3.23
C GLY A 12 -10.96 -28.80 2.04
N ILE A 13 -10.84 -30.12 1.87
CA ILE A 13 -10.15 -30.73 0.71
C ILE A 13 -11.09 -31.64 -0.08
N GLU A 14 -11.33 -31.28 -1.33
CA GLU A 14 -12.14 -32.04 -2.29
C GLU A 14 -11.29 -32.40 -3.52
N CYS A 15 -11.53 -33.58 -4.10
CA CYS A 15 -10.77 -34.14 -5.20
C CYS A 15 -11.69 -34.73 -6.26
N TRP A 16 -11.43 -34.45 -7.53
CA TRP A 16 -12.12 -35.09 -8.66
C TRP A 16 -11.23 -35.15 -9.90
N GLU A 17 -11.60 -36.00 -10.84
CA GLU A 17 -11.05 -35.98 -12.19
C GLU A 17 -11.96 -35.14 -13.08
N ASN A 18 -11.38 -34.17 -13.80
CA ASN A 18 -12.14 -33.35 -14.74
C ASN A 18 -12.32 -34.06 -16.09
N ARG A 19 -13.10 -33.45 -17.00
CA ARG A 19 -13.41 -34.01 -18.33
C ARG A 19 -12.18 -34.30 -19.22
N ASN A 20 -11.02 -33.76 -18.88
CA ASN A 20 -9.76 -33.93 -19.62
C ASN A 20 -8.86 -34.99 -18.97
N GLY A 21 -9.33 -35.74 -17.97
CA GLY A 21 -8.54 -36.72 -17.23
C GLY A 21 -7.56 -36.10 -16.22
N VAL A 22 -7.68 -34.80 -15.92
CA VAL A 22 -6.80 -34.13 -14.96
C VAL A 22 -7.40 -34.24 -13.56
N VAL A 23 -6.61 -34.75 -12.62
CA VAL A 23 -6.96 -34.75 -11.20
C VAL A 23 -6.88 -33.32 -10.67
N VAL A 24 -8.00 -32.85 -10.12
CA VAL A 24 -8.16 -31.52 -9.54
C VAL A 24 -8.32 -31.65 -8.04
N LEU A 25 -7.53 -30.87 -7.29
CA LEU A 25 -7.65 -30.70 -5.84
C LEU A 25 -8.17 -29.29 -5.55
N LYS A 26 -9.31 -29.19 -4.88
CA LYS A 26 -9.81 -27.95 -4.28
C LYS A 26 -9.36 -27.89 -2.83
N VAL A 27 -8.58 -26.85 -2.49
CA VAL A 27 -8.05 -26.62 -1.15
C VAL A 27 -8.67 -25.34 -0.59
N HIS A 28 -9.70 -25.50 0.23
CA HIS A 28 -10.40 -24.42 0.92
C HIS A 28 -9.64 -23.98 2.18
N HIS A 29 -9.83 -22.75 2.66
CA HIS A 29 -9.12 -22.26 3.84
C HIS A 29 -9.35 -23.12 5.10
N THR A 30 -10.51 -23.77 5.20
CA THR A 30 -10.84 -24.71 6.30
C THR A 30 -10.02 -26.00 6.28
N ALA A 31 -9.20 -26.25 5.27
CA ALA A 31 -8.20 -27.33 5.30
C ALA A 31 -7.18 -27.12 6.43
N ASP A 32 -6.93 -25.86 6.82
CA ASP A 32 -6.10 -25.49 7.95
C ASP A 32 -6.96 -25.32 9.22
N PRO A 33 -6.77 -26.13 10.28
CA PRO A 33 -7.51 -26.01 11.54
C PRO A 33 -7.41 -24.63 12.18
N GLY A 34 -6.29 -23.90 12.00
CA GLY A 34 -6.09 -22.56 12.53
C GLY A 34 -6.92 -21.48 11.83
N LYS A 35 -7.56 -21.81 10.70
CA LYS A 35 -8.34 -20.89 9.84
C LYS A 35 -9.83 -21.17 9.87
N ARG A 36 -10.31 -21.90 10.88
CA ARG A 36 -11.72 -22.32 11.00
C ARG A 36 -12.53 -21.49 11.99
N SER A 37 -11.88 -20.83 12.95
CA SER A 37 -12.61 -20.07 13.97
C SER A 37 -13.29 -18.85 13.36
N ASP A 38 -14.49 -18.53 13.83
CA ASP A 38 -15.20 -17.32 13.39
C ASP A 38 -14.39 -16.06 13.69
N GLU A 39 -13.63 -16.02 14.79
CA GLU A 39 -12.73 -14.93 15.11
C GLU A 39 -11.65 -14.72 14.03
N TRP A 40 -11.03 -15.81 13.57
CA TRP A 40 -10.05 -15.73 12.49
C TRP A 40 -10.70 -15.29 11.18
N ILE A 41 -11.87 -15.85 10.85
CA ILE A 41 -12.61 -15.51 9.62
C ILE A 41 -13.00 -14.03 9.63
N GLU A 42 -13.50 -13.51 10.75
CA GLU A 42 -13.93 -12.12 10.85
C GLU A 42 -12.73 -11.17 10.69
N ARG A 43 -11.63 -11.45 11.41
CA ARG A 43 -10.40 -10.66 11.31
C ARG A 43 -9.79 -10.70 9.93
N GLU A 44 -9.67 -11.88 9.33
CA GLU A 44 -9.02 -12.02 8.03
C GLU A 44 -9.92 -11.45 6.92
N SER A 45 -11.22 -11.76 6.94
CA SER A 45 -12.17 -11.27 5.93
C SER A 45 -12.33 -9.75 5.95
N ALA A 46 -12.13 -9.08 7.09
CA ALA A 46 -12.12 -7.62 7.17
C ALA A 46 -11.15 -6.98 6.18
N LYS A 47 -9.99 -7.59 5.94
CA LYS A 47 -8.97 -7.15 4.95
C LYS A 47 -9.44 -7.25 3.50
N TYR A 48 -10.53 -7.97 3.28
CA TYR A 48 -11.15 -8.21 1.99
C TYR A 48 -12.52 -7.53 1.89
N GLY A 49 -12.88 -6.65 2.83
CA GLY A 49 -14.20 -5.99 2.87
C GLY A 49 -15.29 -6.80 3.58
N GLY A 50 -14.89 -7.80 4.38
CA GLY A 50 -15.74 -8.63 5.23
C GLY A 50 -16.20 -9.93 4.57
N ARG A 51 -16.76 -10.85 5.37
CA ARG A 51 -17.18 -12.21 4.97
C ARG A 51 -18.16 -12.26 3.80
N LYS A 52 -19.00 -11.23 3.65
CA LYS A 52 -19.99 -11.14 2.56
C LYS A 52 -19.42 -10.52 1.28
N SER A 53 -18.20 -9.98 1.33
CA SER A 53 -17.61 -9.35 0.17
C SER A 53 -17.39 -10.37 -0.93
N ALA A 54 -17.54 -9.92 -2.18
CA ALA A 54 -17.23 -10.75 -3.32
C ALA A 54 -15.74 -11.13 -3.34
N PHE A 55 -14.86 -10.29 -2.77
CA PHE A 55 -13.45 -10.61 -2.64
C PHE A 55 -13.25 -11.85 -1.78
N TRP A 56 -13.70 -11.82 -0.53
CA TRP A 56 -13.56 -12.93 0.41
C TRP A 56 -14.16 -14.22 -0.18
N ARG A 57 -15.39 -14.14 -0.68
CA ARG A 57 -16.09 -15.30 -1.25
C ARG A 57 -15.33 -15.92 -2.42
N SER A 58 -14.80 -15.12 -3.32
CA SER A 58 -14.04 -15.63 -4.47
C SER A 58 -12.70 -16.26 -4.07
N GLU A 59 -11.98 -15.66 -3.12
CA GLU A 59 -10.58 -16.02 -2.83
C GLU A 59 -10.48 -17.07 -1.72
N TYR A 60 -11.29 -16.96 -0.67
CA TYR A 60 -11.28 -17.88 0.47
C TYR A 60 -12.39 -18.93 0.37
N ASP A 61 -13.63 -18.54 0.04
CA ASP A 61 -14.74 -19.50 -0.08
C ASP A 61 -14.73 -20.27 -1.41
N ILE A 62 -13.89 -19.86 -2.36
CA ILE A 62 -13.77 -20.42 -3.71
C ILE A 62 -15.14 -20.41 -4.42
N ASP A 63 -15.85 -19.30 -4.27
CA ASP A 63 -17.12 -19.04 -4.93
C ASP A 63 -16.88 -18.38 -6.29
N PHE A 64 -16.88 -19.20 -7.34
CA PHE A 64 -16.74 -18.73 -8.72
C PHE A 64 -17.89 -17.85 -9.20
N GLY A 65 -19.01 -17.79 -8.46
CA GLY A 65 -20.15 -16.93 -8.73
C GLY A 65 -20.11 -15.59 -7.98
N ALA A 66 -19.14 -15.38 -7.10
CA ALA A 66 -18.97 -14.13 -6.37
C ALA A 66 -18.48 -13.03 -7.31
N ARG A 67 -19.41 -12.29 -7.91
CA ARG A 67 -19.11 -11.16 -8.80
C ARG A 67 -18.85 -9.88 -7.99
N ARG A 68 -17.72 -9.24 -8.24
CA ARG A 68 -17.32 -8.00 -7.57
C ARG A 68 -17.99 -6.79 -8.21
N GLY A 69 -19.17 -6.42 -7.70
CA GLY A 69 -19.69 -5.05 -7.81
C GLY A 69 -19.25 -4.21 -6.59
N GLY A 70 -19.36 -2.89 -6.71
CA GLY A 70 -19.17 -1.98 -5.57
C GLY A 70 -17.73 -1.48 -5.37
N LEU A 71 -17.49 -0.87 -4.21
CA LEU A 71 -16.23 -0.20 -3.89
C LEU A 71 -15.06 -1.18 -3.75
N VAL A 72 -13.89 -0.79 -4.26
CA VAL A 72 -12.65 -1.55 -4.09
C VAL A 72 -12.16 -1.47 -2.64
N PHE A 73 -12.22 -0.27 -2.04
CA PHE A 73 -11.76 -0.01 -0.68
C PHE A 73 -12.93 0.25 0.28
N SER A 74 -13.87 -0.69 0.39
CA SER A 74 -15.02 -0.57 1.30
C SER A 74 -14.65 -0.47 2.79
N ILE A 75 -13.41 -0.81 3.15
CA ILE A 75 -12.85 -0.70 4.51
C ILE A 75 -12.56 0.77 4.86
N PHE A 76 -12.24 1.59 3.85
CA PHE A 76 -11.92 3.00 4.06
C PHE A 76 -13.17 3.75 4.53
N SER A 77 -12.96 4.60 5.53
CA SER A 77 -13.99 5.41 6.18
C SER A 77 -13.37 6.74 6.59
N PRO A 78 -13.91 7.89 6.17
CA PRO A 78 -13.38 9.19 6.56
C PRO A 78 -13.31 9.37 8.08
N ASP A 79 -14.32 8.94 8.83
CA ASP A 79 -14.38 9.08 10.29
C ASP A 79 -13.23 8.38 11.01
N ARG A 80 -12.70 7.30 10.43
CA ARG A 80 -11.62 6.50 11.02
C ARG A 80 -10.25 6.86 10.48
N HIS A 81 -10.15 7.17 9.19
CA HIS A 81 -8.87 7.30 8.49
C HIS A 81 -8.46 8.75 8.24
N CYS A 82 -9.40 9.70 8.23
CA CYS A 82 -9.10 11.11 8.04
C CYS A 82 -8.87 11.78 9.40
N ILE A 83 -7.80 12.56 9.49
CA ILE A 83 -7.44 13.32 10.70
C ILE A 83 -7.16 14.79 10.33
N PRO A 84 -7.32 15.74 11.28
CA PRO A 84 -6.90 17.12 11.06
C PRO A 84 -5.38 17.21 10.79
N PRO A 85 -4.93 18.15 9.93
CA PRO A 85 -3.52 18.39 9.71
C PRO A 85 -2.80 18.84 10.99
N PHE A 86 -1.55 18.41 11.12
CA PHE A 86 -0.61 18.87 12.14
C PHE A 86 0.79 19.03 11.51
N ASP A 87 1.69 19.71 12.23
CA ASP A 87 3.07 19.85 11.79
C ASP A 87 3.80 18.51 11.90
N VAL A 88 4.04 17.86 10.75
CA VAL A 88 4.74 16.58 10.69
C VAL A 88 6.18 16.77 11.21
N PRO A 89 6.60 16.04 12.26
CA PRO A 89 7.92 16.22 12.85
C PRO A 89 9.07 16.05 11.84
N GLU A 90 10.11 16.88 11.93
CA GLU A 90 11.23 16.84 10.96
C GLU A 90 11.96 15.49 11.00
N GLU A 91 12.08 14.91 12.20
CA GLU A 91 12.78 13.66 12.47
C GLU A 91 12.07 12.41 11.93
N TRP A 92 10.78 12.50 11.59
CA TRP A 92 10.08 11.37 10.99
C TRP A 92 10.52 11.19 9.53
N PRO A 93 10.75 9.94 9.07
CA PRO A 93 11.15 9.70 7.70
C PRO A 93 10.03 10.11 6.75
N LYS A 94 10.41 10.75 5.65
CA LYS A 94 9.48 11.27 4.65
C LYS A 94 9.75 10.63 3.31
N TYR A 95 8.67 10.37 2.59
CA TYR A 95 8.67 9.74 1.28
C TYR A 95 7.77 10.53 0.35
N ARG A 96 8.04 10.41 -0.94
CA ARG A 96 7.15 10.91 -1.99
C ARG A 96 6.84 9.77 -2.95
N VAL A 97 5.64 9.78 -3.49
CA VAL A 97 5.29 8.90 -4.61
C VAL A 97 4.67 9.71 -5.72
N ILE A 98 5.13 9.46 -6.94
CA ILE A 98 4.67 10.13 -8.17
C ILE A 98 3.97 9.10 -9.06
N ASP A 99 2.76 9.41 -9.49
CA ASP A 99 2.08 8.72 -10.58
C ASP A 99 2.00 9.65 -11.80
N PRO A 100 2.85 9.45 -12.83
CA PRO A 100 2.87 10.26 -14.03
C PRO A 100 1.84 9.74 -15.03
N GLY A 101 0.63 10.29 -15.05
CA GLY A 101 -0.31 10.02 -16.12
C GLY A 101 0.19 10.58 -17.44
N PHE A 102 0.26 9.71 -18.46
CA PHE A 102 0.88 10.02 -19.76
C PHE A 102 0.13 11.07 -20.59
N ARG A 103 -1.20 11.19 -20.45
CA ARG A 103 -2.05 12.09 -21.26
C ARG A 103 -2.90 13.07 -20.45
N ASN A 104 -3.20 12.78 -19.19
CA ASN A 104 -4.27 13.46 -18.46
C ASN A 104 -3.77 14.07 -17.14
N ALA A 105 -3.41 13.32 -16.11
CA ALA A 105 -3.05 13.90 -14.81
C ALA A 105 -1.77 13.33 -14.22
N CYS A 106 -1.01 14.17 -13.50
CA CYS A 106 0.09 13.71 -12.67
C CYS A 106 -0.26 13.97 -11.21
N ALA A 107 -0.08 12.93 -10.41
CA ALA A 107 -0.23 12.97 -8.97
C ALA A 107 1.14 12.88 -8.29
N CYS A 108 1.32 13.62 -7.21
CA CYS A 108 2.37 13.38 -6.23
C CYS A 108 1.74 13.37 -4.84
N ALA A 109 2.13 12.41 -4.01
CA ALA A 109 1.66 12.25 -2.66
C ALA A 109 2.86 12.18 -1.71
N TRP A 110 2.73 12.80 -0.55
CA TRP A 110 3.77 12.86 0.48
C TRP A 110 3.37 12.05 1.69
N PHE A 111 4.31 11.20 2.13
CA PHE A 111 4.08 10.25 3.18
C PHE A 111 5.10 10.39 4.28
N THR A 112 4.68 10.08 5.49
CA THR A 112 5.59 9.77 6.59
C THR A 112 5.19 8.43 7.20
N VAL A 113 6.17 7.74 7.77
CA VAL A 113 5.96 6.44 8.40
C VAL A 113 6.66 6.46 9.75
N ASP A 114 5.91 6.21 10.82
CA ASP A 114 6.52 6.14 12.14
C ASP A 114 7.21 4.79 12.41
N TYR A 115 7.84 4.66 13.57
CA TYR A 115 8.58 3.44 13.95
C TYR A 115 7.69 2.22 14.18
N ASP A 116 6.37 2.41 14.31
CA ASP A 116 5.37 1.35 14.52
C ASP A 116 4.66 0.96 13.21
N GLY A 117 5.13 1.51 12.08
CA GLY A 117 4.62 1.24 10.75
C GLY A 117 3.30 1.94 10.46
N ASN A 118 2.97 3.02 11.18
CA ASN A 118 1.81 3.85 10.87
C ASN A 118 2.18 4.77 9.71
N MET A 119 1.41 4.70 8.62
CA MET A 119 1.60 5.47 7.41
C MET A 119 0.62 6.64 7.39
N LEU A 120 1.15 7.85 7.23
CA LEU A 120 0.36 9.07 7.09
C LEU A 120 0.58 9.70 5.72
N LEU A 121 -0.51 9.86 4.96
CA LEU A 121 -0.56 10.75 3.80
C LEU A 121 -0.86 12.18 4.28
N TYR A 122 0.13 13.08 4.21
CA TYR A 122 -0.01 14.44 4.77
C TYR A 122 -0.06 15.54 3.70
N ARG A 123 0.20 15.20 2.43
CA ARG A 123 0.11 16.16 1.32
C ARG A 123 -0.18 15.45 0.02
N GLU A 124 -0.95 16.12 -0.82
CA GLU A 124 -1.20 15.72 -2.20
C GLU A 124 -0.94 16.88 -3.16
N LEU A 125 -0.62 16.53 -4.40
CA LEU A 125 -0.59 17.41 -5.55
C LEU A 125 -1.21 16.63 -6.71
N TYR A 126 -2.34 17.10 -7.21
CA TYR A 126 -2.98 16.55 -8.40
C TYR A 126 -3.11 17.65 -9.45
N LYS A 127 -2.55 17.43 -10.65
CA LYS A 127 -2.66 18.39 -11.76
C LYS A 127 -2.86 17.69 -13.10
N GLN A 128 -3.92 18.09 -13.79
CA GLN A 128 -4.23 17.66 -15.14
C GLN A 128 -3.60 18.60 -16.19
N GLY A 129 -2.99 18.02 -17.23
CA GLY A 129 -2.44 18.72 -18.38
C GLY A 129 -1.13 19.48 -18.15
N TRP A 130 -0.49 19.32 -16.99
CA TRP A 130 0.78 19.99 -16.68
C TRP A 130 1.97 19.27 -17.32
N LYS A 131 2.98 20.05 -17.73
CA LYS A 131 4.27 19.52 -18.18
C LYS A 131 5.11 19.05 -16.99
N ILE A 132 6.01 18.09 -17.24
CA ILE A 132 6.88 17.50 -16.20
C ILE A 132 7.75 18.56 -15.51
N GLU A 133 8.23 19.56 -16.24
CA GLU A 133 9.05 20.64 -15.68
C GLU A 133 8.26 21.47 -14.64
N ALA A 134 6.99 21.78 -14.93
CA ALA A 134 6.12 22.52 -14.03
C ALA A 134 5.74 21.71 -12.78
N LEU A 135 5.51 20.40 -12.96
CA LEU A 135 5.28 19.45 -11.88
C LEU A 135 6.50 19.32 -10.98
N ALA A 136 7.68 19.11 -11.56
CA ALA A 136 8.94 19.00 -10.83
C ALA A 136 9.25 20.28 -10.05
N SER A 137 9.00 21.46 -10.64
CA SER A 137 9.12 22.75 -9.94
C SER A 137 8.19 22.84 -8.74
N SER A 138 6.92 22.45 -8.90
CA SER A 138 5.93 22.47 -7.81
C SER A 138 6.26 21.47 -6.72
N ILE A 139 6.68 20.26 -7.07
CA ILE A 139 7.14 19.24 -6.13
C ILE A 139 8.32 19.78 -5.31
N LYS A 140 9.32 20.40 -5.95
CA LYS A 140 10.46 21.01 -5.24
C LYS A 140 10.03 22.14 -4.32
N ALA A 141 9.13 23.02 -4.77
CA ALA A 141 8.64 24.14 -3.98
C ALA A 141 7.89 23.65 -2.72
N LEU A 142 7.00 22.67 -2.88
CA LEU A 142 6.30 22.05 -1.75
C LEU A 142 7.30 21.32 -0.84
N SER A 143 8.32 20.67 -1.39
CA SER A 143 9.34 19.92 -0.65
C SER A 143 10.47 20.74 -0.04
N ALA A 144 10.50 22.07 -0.21
CA ALA A 144 11.71 22.87 0.02
C ALA A 144 12.24 22.86 1.47
N ARG A 145 11.40 22.55 2.46
CA ARG A 145 11.75 22.54 3.89
C ARG A 145 11.91 21.14 4.48
N GLU A 146 11.90 20.11 3.65
CA GLU A 146 11.85 18.71 4.08
C GLU A 146 12.95 17.90 3.38
N ARG A 147 13.46 16.88 4.08
CA ARG A 147 14.33 15.86 3.49
C ARG A 147 13.53 14.58 3.29
N TYR A 148 13.73 13.92 2.15
CA TYR A 148 13.02 12.70 1.78
C TYR A 148 14.00 11.56 1.61
N GLU A 149 13.68 10.43 2.22
CA GLU A 149 14.47 9.20 2.12
C GLU A 149 14.39 8.63 0.70
N MET A 150 13.21 8.70 0.09
CA MET A 150 12.99 8.18 -1.26
C MET A 150 11.83 8.88 -1.96
N THR A 151 11.95 9.03 -3.27
CA THR A 151 10.83 9.38 -4.15
C THR A 151 10.58 8.19 -5.08
N LEU A 152 9.44 7.53 -4.92
CA LEU A 152 9.01 6.45 -5.79
C LEU A 152 8.26 7.03 -6.98
N ILE A 153 8.38 6.37 -8.13
CA ILE A 153 7.59 6.69 -9.31
C ILE A 153 7.07 5.39 -9.93
N ASP A 154 5.91 5.47 -10.56
CA ASP A 154 5.36 4.38 -11.37
C ASP A 154 6.46 3.74 -12.27
N PRO A 155 6.68 2.42 -12.21
CA PRO A 155 7.78 1.79 -12.94
C PRO A 155 7.66 1.89 -14.47
N SER A 156 6.47 2.15 -15.02
CA SER A 156 6.31 2.43 -16.46
C SER A 156 6.91 3.78 -16.88
N ALA A 157 7.18 4.68 -15.92
CA ALA A 157 7.85 5.95 -16.18
C ALA A 157 9.30 5.79 -16.66
N PHE A 158 9.90 4.61 -16.49
CA PHE A 158 11.25 4.26 -16.98
C PHE A 158 11.25 3.76 -18.44
N ALA A 159 10.07 3.50 -19.03
CA ALA A 159 9.98 3.15 -20.43
C ALA A 159 10.37 4.36 -21.30
N LYS A 160 11.28 4.14 -22.25
CA LYS A 160 11.65 5.17 -23.24
C LYS A 160 10.51 5.39 -24.20
N THR A 161 10.21 6.64 -24.50
CA THR A 161 9.17 6.99 -25.47
C THR A 161 9.78 7.67 -26.69
N LEU A 162 9.26 7.34 -27.88
CA LEU A 162 9.61 8.03 -29.12
C LEU A 162 9.25 9.52 -29.05
N ALA A 163 8.13 9.85 -28.40
CA ALA A 163 7.68 11.22 -28.16
C ALA A 163 8.62 12.02 -27.22
N GLY A 164 9.32 11.36 -26.30
CA GLY A 164 10.29 11.99 -25.39
C GLY A 164 11.67 12.26 -26.01
N GLY A 165 11.85 12.00 -27.31
CA GLY A 165 13.16 12.09 -27.95
C GLY A 165 14.17 11.09 -27.38
N GLY A 166 13.70 9.90 -26.99
CA GLY A 166 14.53 8.83 -26.40
C GLY A 166 14.68 8.89 -24.88
N ARG A 167 14.14 9.92 -24.22
CA ARG A 167 14.05 10.03 -22.76
C ARG A 167 12.81 9.31 -22.22
N SER A 168 12.94 8.78 -21.02
CA SER A 168 11.83 8.30 -20.21
C SER A 168 11.24 9.43 -19.36
N VAL A 169 10.06 9.24 -18.79
CA VAL A 169 9.46 10.21 -17.87
C VAL A 169 10.33 10.35 -16.61
N SER A 170 10.94 9.26 -16.17
CA SER A 170 11.87 9.27 -15.03
C SER A 170 13.11 10.16 -15.29
N ASP A 171 13.67 10.11 -16.52
CA ASP A 171 14.80 10.96 -16.90
C ASP A 171 14.42 12.45 -16.80
N LEU A 172 13.22 12.81 -17.27
CA LEU A 172 12.74 14.19 -17.20
C LEU A 172 12.60 14.69 -15.76
N PHE A 173 12.12 13.87 -14.82
CA PHE A 173 12.08 14.26 -13.40
C PHE A 173 13.49 14.45 -12.83
N ILE A 174 14.42 13.53 -13.13
CA ILE A 174 15.81 13.60 -12.67
C ILE A 174 16.51 14.85 -13.21
N GLU A 175 16.38 15.13 -14.52
CA GLU A 175 16.92 16.34 -15.18
C GLU A 175 16.37 17.63 -14.55
N ASN A 176 15.13 17.61 -14.07
CA ASN A 176 14.50 18.73 -13.39
C ASN A 176 14.78 18.79 -11.87
N GLY A 177 15.69 17.95 -11.35
CA GLY A 177 16.13 17.96 -9.96
C GLY A 177 15.21 17.22 -8.98
N VAL A 178 14.40 16.28 -9.46
CA VAL A 178 13.61 15.36 -8.63
C VAL A 178 14.13 13.93 -8.86
N PRO A 179 15.06 13.44 -8.04
CA PRO A 179 15.55 12.06 -8.16
C PRO A 179 14.43 11.07 -7.84
N VAL A 180 14.26 10.03 -8.65
CA VAL A 180 13.18 9.04 -8.53
C VAL A 180 13.69 7.61 -8.65
N SER A 181 13.02 6.69 -7.96
CA SER A 181 13.25 5.24 -7.99
C SER A 181 11.98 4.51 -8.42
N PRO A 182 12.07 3.35 -9.11
CA PRO A 182 10.89 2.60 -9.51
C PRO A 182 10.15 2.05 -8.29
N ALA A 183 8.83 2.26 -8.25
CA ALA A 183 7.96 1.60 -7.29
C ALA A 183 7.78 0.11 -7.62
N TYR A 184 7.47 -0.69 -6.60
CA TYR A 184 7.05 -2.07 -6.82
C TYR A 184 5.65 -2.11 -7.45
N ARG A 185 5.50 -2.85 -8.55
CA ARG A 185 4.21 -3.13 -9.18
C ARG A 185 3.99 -4.64 -9.21
N ALA A 186 2.89 -5.09 -8.62
CA ALA A 186 2.49 -6.50 -8.65
C ALA A 186 2.08 -6.93 -10.06
N SER A 187 2.24 -8.22 -10.39
CA SER A 187 1.81 -8.78 -11.68
C SER A 187 0.31 -8.66 -11.90
N HIS A 188 -0.49 -8.77 -10.84
CA HIS A 188 -1.92 -8.54 -10.86
C HIS A 188 -2.29 -7.33 -9.99
N LYS A 189 -3.12 -6.43 -10.51
CA LYS A 189 -3.54 -5.21 -9.80
C LYS A 189 -4.22 -5.51 -8.46
N LYS A 190 -4.99 -6.60 -8.37
CA LYS A 190 -5.63 -7.04 -7.11
C LYS A 190 -4.61 -7.28 -5.99
N ASP A 191 -3.43 -7.80 -6.32
CA ASP A 191 -2.38 -8.10 -5.34
C ASP A 191 -1.69 -6.82 -4.85
N GLN A 192 -1.90 -5.71 -5.55
CA GLN A 192 -1.40 -4.41 -5.15
C GLN A 192 -2.27 -3.76 -4.06
N PHE A 193 -3.53 -4.21 -3.89
CA PHE A 193 -4.45 -3.68 -2.88
C PHE A 193 -4.18 -4.24 -1.48
N PHE A 194 -3.62 -5.46 -1.37
CA PHE A 194 -3.42 -6.12 -0.07
C PHE A 194 -2.60 -5.32 0.93
N PRO A 195 -1.44 -4.73 0.57
CA PRO A 195 -0.67 -3.96 1.53
C PRO A 195 -1.45 -2.79 2.11
N LEU A 196 -2.25 -2.09 1.29
CA LEU A 196 -3.08 -0.99 1.78
C LEU A 196 -4.24 -1.51 2.65
N ASN A 197 -4.91 -2.58 2.26
CA ASN A 197 -6.01 -3.15 3.05
C ASN A 197 -5.56 -3.55 4.47
N GLU A 198 -4.35 -4.11 4.61
CA GLU A 198 -3.76 -4.41 5.93
C GLU A 198 -3.56 -3.15 6.78
N LEU A 199 -3.25 -2.00 6.16
CA LEU A 199 -3.09 -0.74 6.88
C LEU A 199 -4.44 -0.07 7.21
N LEU A 200 -5.51 -0.35 6.45
CA LEU A 200 -6.86 0.18 6.67
C LEU A 200 -7.63 -0.57 7.76
N VAL A 201 -7.33 -1.86 7.97
CA VAL A 201 -7.99 -2.64 9.02
C VAL A 201 -7.42 -2.22 10.40
N PRO A 202 -8.30 -2.00 11.40
CA PRO A 202 -7.85 -1.76 12.77
C PRO A 202 -6.94 -2.87 13.30
N ARG A 203 -5.87 -2.51 13.99
CA ARG A 203 -5.07 -3.46 14.79
C ARG A 203 -5.81 -3.85 16.07
N GLU A 204 -5.18 -4.67 16.90
CA GLU A 204 -5.70 -5.08 18.22
C GLU A 204 -6.01 -3.89 19.15
N ASN A 205 -5.33 -2.75 18.96
CA ASN A 205 -5.59 -1.52 19.71
C ASN A 205 -6.81 -0.72 19.21
N GLY A 206 -7.51 -1.21 18.17
CA GLY A 206 -8.67 -0.54 17.58
C GLY A 206 -8.35 0.55 16.55
N GLU A 207 -7.08 0.85 16.30
CA GLU A 207 -6.65 1.90 15.36
C GLU A 207 -6.06 1.31 14.08
N PRO A 208 -6.38 1.87 12.89
CA PRO A 208 -5.71 1.51 11.65
C PRO A 208 -4.31 2.11 11.59
N CYS A 209 -3.45 1.52 10.76
CA CYS A 209 -2.10 2.01 10.53
C CYS A 209 -2.06 3.15 9.52
N PHE A 210 -3.03 3.21 8.61
CA PHE A 210 -3.12 4.26 7.60
C PHE A 210 -4.00 5.40 8.10
N LYS A 211 -3.45 6.61 8.03
CA LYS A 211 -4.18 7.86 8.22
C LYS A 211 -3.89 8.81 7.06
N VAL A 212 -4.80 9.76 6.85
CA VAL A 212 -4.67 10.82 5.86
C VAL A 212 -5.13 12.15 6.45
N PHE A 213 -4.44 13.23 6.11
CA PHE A 213 -4.93 14.57 6.43
C PHE A 213 -6.23 14.86 5.69
N ASN A 214 -7.22 15.42 6.40
CA ASN A 214 -8.50 15.76 5.78
C ASN A 214 -8.39 16.84 4.69
N SER A 215 -7.24 17.53 4.58
CA SER A 215 -6.90 18.43 3.48
C SER A 215 -6.48 17.71 2.18
N CYS A 216 -6.29 16.39 2.21
CA CYS A 216 -6.03 15.58 1.00
C CYS A 216 -7.36 15.17 0.34
N GLU A 217 -8.14 16.16 -0.04
CA GLU A 217 -9.52 16.01 -0.50
C GLU A 217 -9.63 15.18 -1.79
N THR A 218 -8.65 15.31 -2.69
CA THR A 218 -8.64 14.59 -3.97
C THR A 218 -8.49 13.09 -3.71
N PHE A 219 -7.50 12.69 -2.91
CA PHE A 219 -7.31 11.28 -2.55
C PHE A 219 -8.55 10.71 -1.83
N ILE A 220 -9.13 11.47 -0.91
CA ILE A 220 -10.35 11.03 -0.20
C ILE A 220 -11.50 10.80 -1.18
N ALA A 221 -11.69 11.69 -2.15
CA ALA A 221 -12.68 11.53 -3.20
C ALA A 221 -12.42 10.28 -4.07
N GLU A 222 -11.17 10.05 -4.48
CA GLU A 222 -10.79 8.85 -5.24
C GLU A 222 -11.15 7.58 -4.44
N MET A 223 -10.76 7.49 -3.16
CA MET A 223 -11.03 6.33 -2.30
C MET A 223 -12.52 6.01 -2.15
N LEU A 224 -13.37 7.04 -2.09
CA LEU A 224 -14.82 6.90 -1.94
C LEU A 224 -15.53 6.51 -3.24
N GLN A 225 -14.88 6.66 -4.39
CA GLN A 225 -15.49 6.42 -5.72
C GLN A 225 -14.91 5.21 -6.45
N TYR A 226 -13.71 4.76 -6.06
CA TYR A 226 -13.00 3.68 -6.74
C TYR A 226 -13.73 2.34 -6.59
N ARG A 227 -14.15 1.79 -7.74
CA ARG A 227 -15.07 0.66 -7.81
C ARG A 227 -14.65 -0.37 -8.86
N TRP A 228 -15.09 -1.59 -8.63
CA TRP A 228 -15.00 -2.66 -9.63
C TRP A 228 -15.94 -2.38 -10.80
N LYS A 229 -15.55 -2.82 -12.00
CA LYS A 229 -16.48 -2.85 -13.14
C LYS A 229 -17.65 -3.77 -12.79
N GLU A 230 -18.86 -3.35 -13.12
CA GLU A 230 -20.03 -4.21 -12.96
C GLU A 230 -19.92 -5.42 -13.90
N ALA A 231 -20.15 -6.61 -13.34
CA ALA A 231 -20.15 -7.83 -14.12
C ALA A 231 -21.36 -7.85 -15.06
N ARG A 232 -21.11 -8.07 -16.35
CA ARG A 232 -22.18 -8.33 -17.34
C ARG A 232 -22.66 -9.77 -17.23
N ASP A 233 -23.90 -10.01 -17.64
CA ASP A 233 -24.53 -11.33 -17.50
C ASP A 233 -24.01 -12.38 -18.48
N ASP A 234 -23.33 -11.98 -19.55
CA ASP A 234 -23.08 -12.79 -20.75
C ASP A 234 -21.60 -13.19 -20.99
N GLY A 235 -20.72 -13.09 -19.99
CA GLY A 235 -19.33 -13.55 -20.18
C GLY A 235 -18.47 -13.68 -18.92
N PHE A 236 -17.33 -14.35 -19.08
CA PHE A 236 -16.23 -14.31 -18.11
C PHE A 236 -15.34 -13.12 -18.47
N GLU A 237 -15.58 -11.97 -17.86
CA GLU A 237 -14.67 -10.82 -17.97
C GLU A 237 -13.68 -10.82 -16.81
N PRO A 238 -12.41 -10.46 -17.06
CA PRO A 238 -11.45 -10.26 -15.98
C PRO A 238 -11.95 -9.21 -14.98
N GLU A 239 -11.87 -9.52 -13.69
CA GLU A 239 -12.22 -8.57 -12.63
C GLU A 239 -11.21 -7.42 -12.60
N GLU A 240 -11.63 -6.27 -13.10
CA GLU A 240 -10.81 -5.07 -13.16
C GLU A 240 -11.53 -3.87 -12.50
N PRO A 241 -10.80 -2.98 -11.82
CA PRO A 241 -11.35 -1.72 -11.38
C PRO A 241 -11.64 -0.79 -12.57
N VAL A 242 -12.58 0.12 -12.37
CA VAL A 242 -12.82 1.23 -13.28
C VAL A 242 -11.63 2.19 -13.20
N LYS A 243 -10.89 2.37 -14.30
CA LYS A 243 -9.72 3.27 -14.38
C LYS A 243 -10.16 4.73 -14.57
N VAL A 244 -10.70 5.31 -13.51
CA VAL A 244 -11.11 6.72 -13.45
C VAL A 244 -10.70 7.24 -12.09
N ASP A 245 -9.98 8.36 -12.07
CA ASP A 245 -9.54 9.07 -10.86
C ASP A 245 -8.89 8.12 -9.84
N ASP A 246 -7.80 7.47 -10.23
CA ASP A 246 -7.07 6.50 -9.40
C ASP A 246 -5.57 6.82 -9.20
N HIS A 247 -5.18 8.07 -9.47
CA HIS A 247 -3.78 8.48 -9.51
C HIS A 247 -3.18 8.61 -8.11
N LEU A 248 -3.90 9.20 -7.15
CA LEU A 248 -3.44 9.29 -5.76
C LEU A 248 -3.59 7.94 -5.05
N ILE A 249 -4.63 7.16 -5.38
CA ILE A 249 -4.74 5.76 -4.97
C ILE A 249 -3.48 5.00 -5.36
N ASP A 250 -3.04 5.09 -6.61
CA ASP A 250 -1.84 4.40 -7.08
C ASP A 250 -0.58 4.85 -6.33
N CYS A 251 -0.43 6.14 -6.04
CA CYS A 251 0.63 6.62 -5.16
C CYS A 251 0.62 5.93 -3.79
N VAL A 252 -0.55 5.80 -3.16
CA VAL A 252 -0.70 5.15 -1.85
C VAL A 252 -0.43 3.65 -1.93
N LEU A 253 -0.88 2.98 -2.99
CA LEU A 253 -0.62 1.56 -3.21
C LEU A 253 0.87 1.26 -3.39
N TYR A 254 1.59 2.10 -4.13
CA TYR A 254 3.03 2.03 -4.27
C TYR A 254 3.75 2.25 -2.93
N MET A 255 3.30 3.21 -2.12
CA MET A 255 3.85 3.44 -0.78
C MET A 255 3.59 2.24 0.14
N ALA A 256 2.36 1.74 0.20
CA ALA A 256 1.99 0.59 1.02
C ALA A 256 2.78 -0.66 0.61
N ALA A 257 2.99 -0.88 -0.68
CA ALA A 257 3.82 -1.99 -1.17
C ALA A 257 5.30 -1.85 -0.76
N ALA A 258 5.84 -0.63 -0.67
CA ALA A 258 7.20 -0.39 -0.22
C ALA A 258 7.39 -0.67 1.29
N LEU A 259 6.31 -0.62 2.06
CA LEU A 259 6.31 -0.96 3.49
C LEU A 259 6.05 -2.44 3.78
N ASP A 260 5.58 -3.22 2.79
CA ASP A 260 5.24 -4.62 3.01
C ASP A 260 6.51 -5.46 3.27
N PRO A 261 6.70 -6.01 4.48
CA PRO A 261 7.90 -6.76 4.83
C PRO A 261 8.09 -8.01 3.98
N ARG A 262 7.02 -8.58 3.41
CA ARG A 262 7.08 -9.72 2.47
C ARG A 262 7.79 -9.34 1.18
N ARG A 263 7.71 -8.06 0.78
CA ARG A 263 8.28 -7.50 -0.45
C ARG A 263 9.65 -6.84 -0.23
N VAL A 264 9.90 -6.31 0.97
CA VAL A 264 11.24 -5.82 1.37
C VAL A 264 12.31 -6.92 1.24
N ALA A 265 11.94 -8.19 1.48
CA ALA A 265 12.81 -9.35 1.29
C ALA A 265 13.12 -9.69 -0.18
N GLU A 266 12.26 -9.32 -1.13
CA GLU A 266 12.46 -9.56 -2.57
C GLU A 266 13.30 -8.45 -3.23
N THR A 267 13.05 -7.18 -2.88
CA THR A 267 13.89 -6.05 -3.30
C THR A 267 15.31 -6.13 -2.75
N ALA A 268 15.49 -6.78 -1.60
CA ALA A 268 16.79 -7.06 -1.00
C ALA A 268 17.72 -7.97 -1.83
N LYS A 269 17.23 -8.61 -2.91
CA LYS A 269 18.03 -9.46 -3.82
C LYS A 269 18.59 -8.72 -5.04
N VAL A 270 18.13 -7.50 -5.36
CA VAL A 270 18.66 -6.71 -6.49
C VAL A 270 19.38 -5.48 -5.95
N ARG A 271 20.72 -5.60 -5.94
CA ARG A 271 21.76 -4.62 -5.55
C ARG A 271 21.77 -4.16 -4.09
N ASP A 272 22.82 -4.58 -3.37
CA ASP A 272 23.62 -3.63 -2.61
C ASP A 272 25.06 -4.13 -2.29
N PRO A 273 26.13 -3.49 -2.83
CA PRO A 273 27.51 -3.63 -2.36
C PRO A 273 27.80 -2.92 -1.01
N LEU A 274 26.86 -2.15 -0.44
CA LEU A 274 27.01 -1.33 0.78
C LEU A 274 26.16 -1.85 1.96
N ARG A 275 26.04 -3.17 2.04
CA ARG A 275 25.27 -3.90 3.05
C ARG A 275 25.89 -4.07 4.47
N PRO A 276 26.61 -3.12 5.11
CA PRO A 276 26.94 -3.30 6.53
C PRO A 276 26.63 -2.10 7.44
N TRP A 277 25.41 -1.58 7.51
CA TRP A 277 24.98 -0.82 8.70
C TRP A 277 23.51 -1.10 9.01
N TYR A 278 23.18 -1.33 10.29
CA TYR A 278 21.85 -1.61 10.85
C TYR A 278 21.43 -3.08 10.98
N SER A 279 22.30 -3.87 11.62
CA SER A 279 21.84 -4.76 12.69
C SER A 279 22.01 -4.04 14.04
N GLY A 280 20.92 -3.88 14.80
CA GLY A 280 20.99 -3.41 16.19
C GLY A 280 20.45 -2.00 16.43
N SER A 281 19.26 -1.94 17.03
CA SER A 281 18.69 -0.70 17.57
C SER A 281 17.89 -0.85 18.87
N GLU A 282 18.01 -1.95 19.62
CA GLU A 282 17.59 -1.95 21.03
C GLU A 282 18.62 -1.26 21.94
N ARG A 283 19.92 -1.41 21.63
CA ARG A 283 21.01 -0.82 22.42
C ARG A 283 21.11 0.71 22.28
N ARG A 284 20.72 1.26 21.12
CA ARG A 284 20.77 2.71 20.84
C ARG A 284 19.59 3.49 21.43
N ARG A 285 18.40 2.88 21.50
CA ARG A 285 17.25 3.41 22.27
C ARG A 285 17.61 3.48 23.77
N ARG A 286 18.12 2.37 24.34
CA ARG A 286 18.56 2.34 25.75
C ARG A 286 19.61 3.39 26.10
N MET A 287 20.62 3.60 25.27
CA MET A 287 21.65 4.61 25.55
C MET A 287 21.15 6.05 25.39
N ALA A 288 20.20 6.31 24.49
CA ALA A 288 19.59 7.64 24.35
C ALA A 288 18.71 7.99 25.55
N ASP A 289 17.95 7.01 26.07
CA ASP A 289 17.14 7.18 27.27
C ASP A 289 17.99 7.22 28.55
N GLU A 290 19.01 6.36 28.70
CA GLU A 290 19.91 6.38 29.86
C GLU A 290 20.72 7.69 29.95
N ARG A 291 21.07 8.30 28.81
CA ARG A 291 21.77 9.59 28.77
C ARG A 291 20.84 10.74 29.16
N ARG A 292 19.61 10.76 28.65
CA ARG A 292 18.57 11.73 29.05
C ARG A 292 18.17 11.60 30.52
N VAL A 293 18.07 10.37 31.03
CA VAL A 293 17.76 10.11 32.44
C VAL A 293 18.95 10.49 33.34
N ARG A 294 20.19 10.18 32.96
CA ARG A 294 21.39 10.63 33.71
C ARG A 294 21.50 12.15 33.75
N GLU A 295 21.31 12.84 32.62
CA GLU A 295 21.37 14.31 32.55
C GLU A 295 20.24 14.98 33.35
N ALA A 296 19.05 14.37 33.40
CA ALA A 296 17.94 14.85 34.22
C ALA A 296 18.11 14.59 35.73
N VAL A 297 18.77 13.47 36.10
CA VAL A 297 19.03 13.09 37.50
C VAL A 297 20.25 13.83 38.08
N THR A 298 21.29 14.10 37.29
CA THR A 298 22.47 14.86 37.75
C THR A 298 22.28 16.37 37.66
N GLY A 299 21.37 16.86 36.82
CA GLY A 299 21.09 18.29 36.65
C GLY A 299 20.13 18.91 37.68
N ARG A 300 19.46 18.10 38.53
CA ARG A 300 18.50 18.59 39.55
C ARG A 300 18.88 18.27 41.01
N MET A 301 20.06 17.70 41.26
CA MET A 301 20.59 17.55 42.61
C MET A 301 21.90 18.33 42.75
N LYS A 302 21.78 19.61 43.13
CA LYS A 302 22.56 20.32 44.17
C LYS A 302 22.50 21.85 43.96
N GLU A 303 21.41 22.45 44.42
CA GLU A 303 21.50 23.66 45.25
C GLU A 303 21.62 23.16 46.71
N TYR A 304 22.70 23.52 47.41
CA TYR A 304 22.74 23.84 48.87
C TYR A 304 24.21 24.06 49.30
N GLU A 305 24.51 25.29 49.72
CA GLU A 305 25.74 25.76 50.39
C GLU A 305 25.80 25.29 51.87
N PRO A 306 26.96 25.36 52.51
CA PRO A 306 27.22 26.58 53.29
C PRO A 306 28.30 27.48 52.70
#